data_AF-A0A6G0QHK5-F1
#
_entry.id   AF-A0A6G0QHK5-F1
#
_cell.length_a   1.000
_cell.length_b   1.000
_cell.length_c   1.000
_cell.angle_alpha   90.00
_cell.angle_beta   90.00
_cell.angle_gamma   90.00
#
_symmetry.space_group_name_H-M   'P 1'
#
loop_
_entity.id
_entity.type
_entity.pdbx_description
1 polymer ?
#
loop_
_entity_poly.entity_id
_entity_poly.type
_entity_poly.pdbx_seq_one_letter_code
_entity_poly.pdbx_strand_id
1 'polypeptide(L)'
;MHSAVMVDDDTTWDSKKKKFKKAKKFPTKFAVDYVTPLKTQDERGTCWDFATVGVLENSYRQQGIAHGWLEEDEYMAISEQAYGAEVLRLCAGPPDSPLQVACLIPGNGIWKNSTEGGDATLLMYLMNGLKDNIYPHSICPYYPDDGNDTVCAALTPEKRKTNPLSLTLKRMDTLMDEMSIKRAMLKHHQAMSLTTATPYTTHYYPCIGE
;
A
#
# COMPACT_ATOMS: atom_id res chain seq x y z
N MET A 1 5.68 -5.13 -32.17
CA MET A 1 5.63 -3.67 -32.41
C MET A 1 4.34 -3.15 -31.78
N HIS A 2 4.40 -2.69 -30.53
CA HIS A 2 3.24 -2.17 -29.82
C HIS A 2 3.43 -0.66 -29.56
N SER A 3 2.42 0.10 -30.00
CA SER A 3 2.42 1.54 -30.15
C SER A 3 2.77 2.31 -28.87
N ALA A 4 3.65 3.28 -29.02
CA ALA A 4 4.01 4.25 -27.99
C ALA A 4 2.78 5.03 -27.49
N VAL A 5 2.50 4.96 -26.20
CA VAL A 5 1.64 5.93 -25.52
C VAL A 5 2.51 7.15 -25.22
N MET A 6 2.42 8.16 -26.09
CA MET A 6 3.05 9.46 -25.84
C MET A 6 2.30 10.17 -24.71
N VAL A 7 2.99 10.36 -23.59
CA VAL A 7 2.61 11.33 -22.56
C VAL A 7 3.34 12.62 -22.94
N ASP A 8 2.66 13.53 -23.63
CA ASP A 8 3.18 14.88 -23.88
C ASP A 8 3.29 15.62 -22.54
N ASP A 9 4.53 15.80 -22.08
CA ASP A 9 4.93 16.87 -21.18
C ASP A 9 5.44 18.00 -22.08
N ASP A 10 4.83 19.19 -22.02
CA ASP A 10 5.48 20.45 -22.40
C ASP A 10 4.56 21.65 -22.13
N THR A 11 4.88 22.35 -21.04
CA THR A 11 4.51 23.75 -20.83
C THR A 11 5.26 24.64 -21.82
N THR A 12 4.60 25.03 -22.90
CA THR A 12 4.96 26.25 -23.65
C THR A 12 3.73 27.15 -23.75
N TRP A 13 3.89 28.35 -23.18
CA TRP A 13 2.94 29.45 -23.23
C TRP A 13 3.18 30.22 -24.52
N ASP A 14 2.38 29.92 -25.55
CA ASP A 14 2.30 30.75 -26.74
C ASP A 14 0.82 30.98 -27.08
N SER A 15 0.37 32.21 -26.89
CA SER A 15 -1.03 32.58 -26.64
C SER A 15 -1.90 32.72 -27.90
N LYS A 16 -1.47 32.20 -29.06
CA LYS A 16 -2.19 32.43 -30.33
C LYS A 16 -2.50 31.22 -31.21
N LYS A 17 -2.15 29.98 -30.83
CA LYS A 17 -2.54 28.78 -31.61
C LYS A 17 -2.73 27.54 -30.73
N LYS A 18 -3.87 27.42 -30.03
CA LYS A 18 -4.32 26.11 -29.54
C LYS A 18 -5.76 25.87 -29.99
N LYS A 19 -5.93 25.05 -31.03
CA LYS A 19 -7.14 24.24 -31.16
C LYS A 19 -7.24 23.48 -29.84
N PHE A 20 -8.28 23.74 -29.04
CA PHE A 20 -8.56 22.98 -27.84
C PHE A 20 -8.63 21.50 -28.25
N LYS A 21 -7.57 20.73 -27.98
CA LYS A 21 -7.59 19.28 -28.12
C LYS A 21 -8.72 18.82 -27.21
N LYS A 22 -9.82 18.33 -27.80
CA LYS A 22 -10.98 17.79 -27.08
C LYS A 22 -10.43 16.83 -26.03
N ALA A 23 -10.71 17.10 -24.75
CA ALA A 23 -10.21 16.28 -23.66
C ALA A 23 -10.51 14.81 -23.97
N LYS A 24 -9.48 13.97 -24.00
CA LYS A 24 -9.63 12.54 -24.28
C LYS A 24 -10.58 11.99 -23.20
N LYS A 25 -11.79 11.61 -23.62
CA LYS A 25 -12.81 11.08 -22.70
C LYS A 25 -12.25 9.81 -22.05
N PHE A 26 -12.32 9.72 -20.73
CA PHE A 26 -11.92 8.51 -20.02
C PHE A 26 -12.75 7.31 -20.49
N PRO A 27 -12.19 6.09 -20.49
CA PRO A 27 -12.98 4.90 -20.75
C PRO A 27 -14.09 4.78 -19.70
N THR A 28 -15.22 4.21 -20.10
CA THR A 28 -16.38 4.01 -19.22
C THR A 28 -16.15 2.92 -18.18
N LYS A 29 -15.21 2.01 -18.45
CA LYS A 29 -14.76 0.95 -17.54
C LYS A 29 -13.24 0.87 -17.58
N PHE A 30 -12.65 0.57 -16.44
CA PHE A 30 -11.21 0.40 -16.29
C PHE A 30 -10.96 -0.65 -15.22
N ALA A 31 -9.97 -1.49 -15.43
CA ALA A 31 -9.47 -2.44 -14.45
C ALA A 31 -7.94 -2.39 -14.48
N VAL A 32 -7.33 -2.65 -13.32
CA VAL A 32 -5.88 -2.77 -13.17
C VAL A 32 -5.50 -4.22 -13.40
N ASP A 33 -4.45 -4.43 -14.19
CA ASP A 33 -3.87 -5.76 -14.41
C ASP A 33 -2.95 -6.16 -13.24
N TYR A 34 -2.61 -7.44 -13.18
CA TYR A 34 -1.65 -7.99 -12.20
C TYR A 34 -2.05 -7.82 -10.72
N VAL A 35 -3.35 -7.70 -10.43
CA VAL A 35 -3.84 -7.72 -9.04
C VAL A 35 -3.62 -9.09 -8.40
N THR A 36 -3.22 -9.11 -7.13
CA THR A 36 -3.04 -10.35 -6.37
C THR A 36 -4.36 -10.84 -5.76
N PRO A 37 -4.44 -12.11 -5.33
CA PRO A 37 -5.65 -12.65 -4.71
C PRO A 37 -6.12 -11.84 -3.50
N LEU A 38 -7.44 -11.83 -3.28
CA LEU A 38 -8.06 -11.19 -2.12
C LEU A 38 -7.50 -11.77 -0.81
N LYS A 39 -7.24 -10.87 0.14
CA LYS A 39 -6.88 -11.20 1.53
C LYS A 39 -7.89 -10.56 2.49
N THR A 40 -7.92 -11.02 3.74
CA THR A 40 -8.82 -10.51 4.79
C THR A 40 -8.00 -10.01 5.98
N GLN A 41 -8.39 -8.84 6.49
CA GLN A 41 -7.91 -8.29 7.77
C GLN A 41 -8.75 -8.77 8.96
N ASP A 42 -9.85 -9.46 8.66
CA ASP A 42 -10.85 -9.92 9.63
C ASP A 42 -11.32 -8.78 10.56
N GLU A 43 -11.25 -8.95 11.87
CA GLU A 43 -11.81 -8.01 12.84
C GLU A 43 -10.85 -6.87 13.22
N ARG A 44 -9.61 -6.91 12.72
CA ARG A 44 -8.57 -5.94 13.07
C ARG A 44 -8.59 -4.72 12.16
N GLY A 45 -8.30 -3.55 12.71
CA GLY A 45 -8.18 -2.27 12.02
C GLY A 45 -6.89 -2.10 11.23
N THR A 46 -6.38 -3.17 10.61
CA THR A 46 -5.12 -3.13 9.85
C THR A 46 -5.29 -2.86 8.35
N CYS A 47 -6.46 -2.42 7.88
CA CYS A 47 -6.72 -2.15 6.45
C CYS A 47 -5.61 -1.36 5.72
N TRP A 48 -4.91 -0.47 6.42
CA TRP A 48 -3.79 0.30 5.91
C TRP A 48 -2.58 -0.56 5.51
N ASP A 49 -2.25 -1.61 6.27
CA ASP A 49 -1.14 -2.51 5.93
C ASP A 49 -1.48 -3.38 4.72
N PHE A 50 -2.69 -3.95 4.66
CA PHE A 50 -3.22 -4.65 3.50
C PHE A 50 -3.25 -3.76 2.26
N ALA A 51 -3.68 -2.49 2.40
CA ALA A 51 -3.70 -1.54 1.29
C ALA A 51 -2.28 -1.24 0.78
N THR A 52 -1.32 -1.02 1.69
CA THR A 52 0.08 -0.82 1.29
C THR A 52 0.65 -2.08 0.63
N VAL A 53 0.48 -3.23 1.26
CA VAL A 53 0.98 -4.51 0.76
C VAL A 53 0.38 -4.85 -0.61
N GLY A 54 -0.93 -4.65 -0.81
CA GLY A 54 -1.57 -4.88 -2.11
C GLY A 54 -0.97 -4.02 -3.24
N VAL A 55 -0.61 -2.76 -2.96
CA VAL A 55 0.10 -1.92 -3.94
C VAL A 55 1.52 -2.42 -4.20
N LEU A 56 2.24 -2.84 -3.16
CA LEU A 56 3.60 -3.38 -3.27
C LEU A 56 3.63 -4.68 -4.07
N GLU A 57 2.71 -5.61 -3.80
CA GLU A 57 2.58 -6.86 -4.55
C GLU A 57 2.21 -6.62 -6.01
N ASN A 58 1.27 -5.71 -6.29
CA ASN A 58 0.91 -5.35 -7.66
C ASN A 58 2.12 -4.78 -8.42
N SER A 59 2.87 -3.87 -7.79
CA SER A 59 4.09 -3.30 -8.35
C SER A 59 5.18 -4.36 -8.59
N TYR A 60 5.38 -5.26 -7.62
CA TYR A 60 6.33 -6.35 -7.73
C TYR A 60 5.95 -7.32 -8.84
N ARG A 61 4.68 -7.69 -8.98
CA ARG A 61 4.19 -8.60 -10.02
C ARG A 61 4.34 -7.98 -11.41
N GLN A 62 3.99 -6.70 -11.58
CA GLN A 62 4.24 -5.96 -12.82
C GLN A 62 5.70 -5.99 -13.22
N GLN A 63 6.60 -5.74 -12.26
CA GLN A 63 8.03 -5.81 -12.49
C GLN A 63 8.49 -7.23 -12.84
N GLY A 64 8.06 -8.23 -12.06
CA GLY A 64 8.44 -9.62 -12.24
C GLY A 64 8.08 -10.14 -13.63
N ILE A 65 6.86 -9.89 -14.10
CA ILE A 65 6.42 -10.29 -15.44
C ILE A 65 7.19 -9.52 -16.52
N ALA A 66 7.37 -8.20 -16.37
CA ALA A 66 8.10 -7.39 -17.34
C ALA A 66 9.58 -7.83 -17.51
N HIS A 67 10.18 -8.42 -16.47
CA HIS A 67 11.54 -8.93 -16.49
C HIS A 67 11.65 -10.45 -16.72
N GLY A 68 10.53 -11.17 -16.84
CA GLY A 68 10.50 -12.63 -17.00
C GLY A 68 10.94 -13.39 -15.74
N TRP A 69 10.72 -12.82 -14.54
CA TRP A 69 10.97 -13.47 -13.25
C TRP A 69 9.77 -14.24 -12.71
N LEU A 70 8.57 -13.88 -13.16
CA LEU A 70 7.31 -14.48 -12.77
C LEU A 70 6.51 -14.80 -14.03
N GLU A 71 5.86 -15.96 -14.03
CA GLU A 71 4.85 -16.31 -15.02
C GLU A 71 3.55 -15.50 -14.80
N GLU A 72 2.63 -15.54 -15.77
CA GLU A 72 1.38 -14.77 -15.70
C GLU A 72 0.50 -15.14 -14.51
N ASP A 73 0.53 -16.39 -14.05
CA ASP A 73 -0.25 -16.90 -12.91
C ASP A 73 0.53 -16.92 -11.59
N GLU A 74 1.77 -16.43 -11.59
CA GLU A 74 2.59 -16.35 -10.38
C GLU A 74 2.51 -14.98 -9.71
N TYR A 75 2.67 -14.99 -8.38
CA TYR A 75 2.78 -13.78 -7.57
C TYR A 75 3.59 -14.07 -6.31
N MET A 76 4.21 -13.02 -5.76
CA MET A 76 4.87 -13.07 -4.46
C MET A 76 3.93 -12.45 -3.43
N ALA A 77 3.52 -13.26 -2.45
CA ALA A 77 2.74 -12.79 -1.32
C ALA A 77 3.67 -12.20 -0.25
N ILE A 78 3.44 -10.95 0.13
CA ILE A 78 4.09 -10.26 1.24
C ILE A 78 3.29 -10.54 2.52
N SER A 79 3.98 -10.60 3.66
CA SER A 79 3.37 -10.73 4.98
C SER A 79 2.91 -9.38 5.53
N GLU A 80 1.60 -9.16 5.62
CA GLU A 80 1.00 -8.02 6.33
C GLU A 80 1.38 -8.01 7.81
N GLN A 81 1.37 -9.19 8.45
CA GLN A 81 1.74 -9.34 9.85
C GLN A 81 3.19 -8.89 10.13
N ALA A 82 4.14 -9.32 9.30
CA ALA A 82 5.52 -8.90 9.45
C ALA A 82 5.68 -7.41 9.10
N TYR A 83 4.95 -6.90 8.11
CA TYR A 83 4.96 -5.49 7.75
C TYR A 83 4.49 -4.61 8.91
N GLY A 84 3.33 -4.90 9.51
CA GLY A 84 2.79 -4.18 10.66
C GLY A 84 3.75 -4.23 11.85
N ALA A 85 4.27 -5.42 12.18
CA ALA A 85 5.23 -5.59 13.28
C ALA A 85 6.54 -4.80 13.05
N GLU A 86 7.04 -4.75 11.82
CA GLU A 86 8.23 -3.94 11.49
C GLU A 86 7.95 -2.45 11.54
N VAL A 87 6.77 -1.99 11.11
CA VAL A 87 6.36 -0.60 11.32
C VAL A 87 6.39 -0.27 12.80
N LEU A 88 5.74 -1.07 13.66
CA LEU A 88 5.78 -0.85 15.11
C LEU A 88 7.20 -0.85 15.66
N ARG A 89 8.05 -1.78 15.24
CA ARG A 89 9.46 -1.86 15.66
C ARG A 89 10.26 -0.61 15.26
N LEU A 90 10.06 -0.09 14.05
CA LEU A 90 10.73 1.13 13.58
C LEU A 90 10.20 2.36 14.34
N CYS A 91 8.90 2.40 14.64
CA CYS A 91 8.26 3.44 15.42
C CYS A 91 8.63 3.40 16.91
N ALA A 92 8.99 2.23 17.45
CA ALA A 92 9.48 2.04 18.82
C ALA A 92 11.01 2.20 18.94
N GLY A 93 11.67 2.72 17.89
CA GLY A 93 13.11 2.98 17.87
C GLY A 93 13.56 4.04 18.89
N PRO A 94 14.85 4.40 18.88
CA PRO A 94 15.41 5.39 19.81
C PRO A 94 14.59 6.68 19.84
N PRO A 95 14.42 7.30 21.02
CA PRO A 95 13.81 8.61 21.15
C PRO A 95 14.42 9.63 20.18
N ASP A 96 13.55 10.43 19.55
CA ASP A 96 13.89 11.48 18.59
C ASP A 96 14.57 11.00 17.29
N SER A 97 14.62 9.68 17.06
CA SER A 97 15.09 9.16 15.77
C SER A 97 14.12 9.57 14.65
N PRO A 98 14.62 9.83 13.41
CA PRO A 98 13.76 10.25 12.30
C PRO A 98 12.57 9.31 12.04
N LEU A 99 12.76 8.00 12.26
CA LEU A 99 11.73 6.98 12.10
C LEU A 99 10.70 7.01 13.23
N GLN A 100 11.12 7.22 14.48
CA GLN A 100 10.19 7.36 15.60
C GLN A 100 9.31 8.61 15.42
N VAL A 101 9.92 9.75 15.08
CA VAL A 101 9.22 11.03 14.89
C VAL A 101 8.20 10.93 13.74
N ALA A 102 8.53 10.22 12.67
CA ALA A 102 7.63 9.95 11.55
C ALA A 102 6.33 9.22 11.97
N CYS A 103 6.35 8.46 13.07
CA CYS A 103 5.19 7.71 13.55
C CYS A 103 4.29 8.49 14.52
N LEU A 104 4.70 9.70 14.93
CA LEU A 104 3.94 10.56 15.86
C LEU A 104 2.78 11.29 15.14
N ILE A 105 1.97 10.54 14.40
CA ILE A 105 0.78 11.06 13.73
C ILE A 105 -0.41 10.94 14.69
N PRO A 106 -1.01 12.06 15.15
CA PRO A 106 -2.14 12.02 16.07
C PRO A 106 -3.30 11.22 15.50
N GLY A 107 -3.84 10.29 16.29
CA GLY A 107 -5.05 9.53 15.95
C GLY A 107 -4.80 8.17 15.28
N ASN A 108 -3.57 7.81 14.90
CA ASN A 108 -3.27 6.43 14.50
C ASN A 108 -3.10 5.50 15.72
N GLY A 109 -3.20 4.17 15.62
CA GLY A 109 -2.87 3.28 16.76
C GLY A 109 -1.37 3.03 16.93
N ILE A 110 -0.58 3.37 15.92
CA ILE A 110 0.87 3.13 15.88
C ILE A 110 1.58 3.79 17.07
N TRP A 111 1.20 5.01 17.44
CA TRP A 111 1.76 5.69 18.63
C TRP A 111 1.45 4.99 19.95
N LYS A 112 0.42 4.12 19.99
CA LYS A 112 0.06 3.26 21.12
C LYS A 112 0.65 1.86 21.02
N ASN A 113 1.62 1.65 20.14
CA ASN A 113 2.20 0.33 19.86
C ASN A 113 1.14 -0.70 19.41
N SER A 114 0.20 -0.26 18.57
CA SER A 114 -0.83 -1.09 17.97
C SER A 114 -0.92 -0.84 16.47
N THR A 115 -1.19 -1.88 15.69
CA THR A 115 -1.44 -1.84 14.25
C THR A 115 -2.84 -1.35 13.90
N GLU A 116 -3.70 -1.13 14.89
CA GLU A 116 -5.06 -0.62 14.72
C GLU A 116 -5.07 0.83 14.20
N GLY A 117 -5.66 1.07 13.03
CA GLY A 117 -5.87 2.43 12.51
C GLY A 117 -4.59 3.15 12.09
N GLY A 118 -3.76 2.53 11.26
CA GLY A 118 -2.64 3.19 10.57
C GLY A 118 -3.03 3.87 9.24
N ASP A 119 -2.02 4.30 8.48
CA ASP A 119 -2.20 4.93 7.17
C ASP A 119 -1.12 4.48 6.17
N ALA A 120 -1.49 4.27 4.91
CA ALA A 120 -0.58 3.77 3.87
C ALA A 120 0.61 4.73 3.59
N THR A 121 0.46 6.03 3.87
CA THR A 121 1.53 7.03 3.75
C THR A 121 2.69 6.80 4.72
N LEU A 122 2.52 5.99 5.77
CA LEU A 122 3.61 5.57 6.65
C LEU A 122 4.77 4.92 5.86
N LEU A 123 4.47 4.26 4.73
CA LEU A 123 5.50 3.70 3.86
C LEU A 123 6.51 4.76 3.41
N MET A 124 6.04 5.95 3.02
CA MET A 124 6.91 7.04 2.55
C MET A 124 7.87 7.50 3.65
N TYR A 125 7.35 7.70 4.86
CA TYR A 125 8.14 8.20 5.97
C TYR A 125 9.10 7.15 6.55
N LEU A 126 8.71 5.88 6.51
CA LEU A 126 9.48 4.77 7.06
C LEU A 126 10.34 4.07 6.02
N MET A 127 10.39 4.55 4.78
CA MET A 127 11.04 3.81 3.69
C MET A 127 12.52 3.52 3.96
N ASN A 128 13.23 4.41 4.65
CA ASN A 128 14.63 4.18 5.03
C ASN A 128 14.83 2.95 5.93
N GLY A 129 13.82 2.61 6.74
CA GLY A 129 13.81 1.41 7.56
C GLY A 129 13.12 0.22 6.87
N LEU A 130 11.99 0.45 6.20
CA LEU A 130 11.18 -0.60 5.60
C LEU A 130 11.79 -1.21 4.33
N LYS A 131 12.71 -0.51 3.64
CA LYS A 131 13.23 -0.94 2.34
C LYS A 131 13.81 -2.36 2.35
N ASP A 132 14.40 -2.79 3.46
CA ASP A 132 15.00 -4.12 3.63
C ASP A 132 14.21 -4.99 4.62
N ASN A 133 13.02 -4.54 5.04
CA ASN A 133 12.20 -5.15 6.08
C ASN A 133 10.78 -5.51 5.58
N ILE A 134 10.70 -5.97 4.34
CA ILE A 134 9.51 -6.59 3.77
C ILE A 134 9.77 -8.07 3.59
N TYR A 135 8.82 -8.91 3.98
CA TYR A 135 9.06 -10.35 4.05
C TYR A 135 7.98 -11.14 3.31
N PRO A 136 8.32 -12.34 2.79
CA PRO A 136 7.32 -13.20 2.19
C PRO A 136 6.30 -13.67 3.24
N HIS A 137 5.05 -13.87 2.82
CA HIS A 137 3.95 -14.35 3.66
C HIS A 137 4.31 -15.59 4.48
N SER A 138 5.13 -16.49 3.92
CA SER A 138 5.56 -17.73 4.57
C SER A 138 6.38 -17.53 5.85
N ILE A 139 6.97 -16.34 6.08
CA ILE A 139 7.67 -16.08 7.36
C ILE A 139 6.68 -15.81 8.48
N CYS A 140 5.54 -15.21 8.17
CA CYS A 140 4.57 -14.76 9.14
C CYS A 140 3.18 -14.73 8.52
N PRO A 141 2.41 -15.81 8.66
CA PRO A 141 0.99 -15.77 8.35
C PRO A 141 0.29 -14.68 9.18
N TYR A 142 -0.82 -14.17 8.66
CA TYR A 142 -1.61 -13.15 9.34
C TYR A 142 -2.36 -13.75 10.54
N TYR A 143 -2.35 -13.04 11.67
CA TYR A 143 -3.14 -13.39 12.84
C TYR A 143 -4.42 -12.55 12.83
N PRO A 144 -5.61 -13.17 12.72
CA PRO A 144 -6.86 -12.44 12.61
C PRO A 144 -7.33 -11.85 13.95
N ASP A 145 -6.85 -12.40 15.06
CA ASP A 145 -7.27 -12.01 16.40
C ASP A 145 -6.49 -10.78 16.91
N ASP A 146 -7.18 -9.92 17.64
CA ASP A 146 -6.60 -8.76 18.35
C ASP A 146 -5.46 -9.15 19.31
N GLY A 147 -4.58 -8.19 19.60
CA GLY A 147 -3.47 -8.36 20.54
C GLY A 147 -2.24 -9.06 19.96
N ASN A 148 -2.28 -9.40 18.66
CA ASN A 148 -1.17 -10.01 17.94
C ASN A 148 -0.32 -9.00 17.15
N ASP A 149 -0.41 -7.70 17.44
CA ASP A 149 0.21 -6.60 16.67
C ASP A 149 1.72 -6.76 16.39
N THR A 150 2.46 -7.35 17.32
CA THR A 150 3.92 -7.51 17.25
C THR A 150 4.34 -8.97 17.05
N VAL A 151 3.39 -9.89 16.93
CA VAL A 151 3.66 -11.32 16.94
C VAL A 151 4.20 -11.75 15.59
N CYS A 152 5.47 -12.16 15.58
CA CYS A 152 6.09 -12.79 14.41
C CYS A 152 7.31 -13.63 14.79
N ALA A 153 7.09 -14.82 15.36
CA ALA A 153 8.14 -15.62 15.98
C ALA A 153 9.29 -16.01 15.02
N ALA A 154 8.99 -16.27 13.74
CA ALA A 154 10.01 -16.63 12.76
C ALA A 154 10.85 -15.43 12.30
N LEU A 155 10.44 -14.19 12.60
CA LEU A 155 11.18 -12.99 12.25
C LEU A 155 12.28 -12.69 13.28
N THR A 156 13.32 -13.51 13.28
CA THR A 156 14.49 -13.36 14.16
C THR A 156 15.48 -12.30 13.62
N PRO A 157 16.43 -11.79 14.44
CA PRO A 157 17.48 -10.90 13.96
C PRO A 157 18.29 -11.46 12.78
N GLU A 158 18.52 -12.77 12.74
CA GLU A 158 19.20 -13.47 11.65
C GLU A 158 18.35 -13.47 10.37
N LYS A 159 17.04 -13.67 10.50
CA LYS A 159 16.11 -13.59 9.37
C LYS A 159 16.02 -12.18 8.79
N ARG A 160 16.09 -11.14 9.61
CA ARG A 160 16.18 -9.75 9.11
C ARG A 160 17.43 -9.52 8.26
N LYS A 161 18.58 -10.07 8.67
CA LYS A 161 19.85 -9.93 7.95
C LYS A 161 19.91 -10.74 6.65
N THR A 162 19.17 -11.83 6.59
CA THR A 162 19.15 -12.76 5.45
C THR A 162 17.94 -12.59 4.54
N ASN A 163 17.19 -11.49 4.71
CA ASN A 163 16.02 -11.18 3.89
C ASN A 163 16.45 -10.96 2.44
N PRO A 164 15.95 -11.75 1.47
CA PRO A 164 16.29 -11.56 0.06
C PRO A 164 15.50 -10.41 -0.58
N LEU A 165 14.46 -9.90 0.08
CA LEU A 165 13.58 -8.89 -0.48
C LEU A 165 14.07 -7.49 -0.11
N SER A 166 14.08 -6.61 -1.11
CA SER A 166 14.33 -5.18 -0.92
C SER A 166 13.39 -4.37 -1.81
N LEU A 167 12.96 -3.21 -1.34
CA LEU A 167 12.13 -2.27 -2.07
C LEU A 167 12.88 -0.98 -2.38
N THR A 168 12.60 -0.42 -3.56
CA THR A 168 12.97 0.96 -3.91
C THR A 168 11.71 1.75 -4.23
N LEU A 169 11.39 2.75 -3.41
CA LEU A 169 10.29 3.66 -3.69
C LEU A 169 10.71 4.64 -4.80
N LYS A 170 10.21 4.41 -6.02
CA LYS A 170 10.48 5.30 -7.16
C LYS A 170 9.65 6.58 -7.09
N ARG A 171 8.39 6.46 -6.64
CA ARG A 171 7.41 7.54 -6.59
C ARG A 171 6.25 7.14 -5.69
N MET A 172 5.70 8.10 -4.94
CA MET A 172 4.45 7.97 -4.19
C MET A 172 3.73 9.32 -4.27
N ASP A 173 2.53 9.33 -4.86
CA ASP A 173 1.71 10.53 -4.97
C ASP A 173 0.44 10.37 -4.16
N THR A 174 -0.02 11.46 -3.56
CA THR A 174 -1.35 11.54 -2.95
C THR A 174 -2.28 12.33 -3.87
N LEU A 175 -3.37 11.71 -4.30
CA LEU A 175 -4.34 12.29 -5.23
C LEU A 175 -5.70 12.38 -4.54
N MET A 176 -6.34 13.56 -4.60
CA MET A 176 -7.63 13.80 -3.93
C MET A 176 -8.79 13.96 -4.92
N ASP A 177 -8.54 14.46 -6.13
CA ASP A 177 -9.60 14.73 -7.10
C ASP A 177 -9.78 13.60 -8.12
N GLU A 178 -11.03 13.38 -8.51
CA GLU A 178 -11.45 12.32 -9.43
C GLU A 178 -10.68 12.35 -10.77
N MET A 179 -10.42 13.54 -11.31
CA MET A 179 -9.76 13.68 -12.61
C MET A 179 -8.30 13.25 -12.54
N SER A 180 -7.57 13.64 -11.49
CA SER A 180 -6.19 13.24 -11.27
C SER A 180 -6.07 11.75 -10.99
N ILE A 181 -6.97 11.20 -10.16
CA ILE A 181 -7.05 9.76 -9.89
C ILE A 181 -7.24 8.98 -11.20
N LYS A 182 -8.25 9.35 -12.01
CA LYS A 182 -8.50 8.69 -13.31
C LYS A 182 -7.33 8.80 -14.28
N ARG A 183 -6.65 9.96 -14.33
CA ARG A 183 -5.44 10.14 -15.16
C ARG A 183 -4.31 9.23 -14.69
N ALA A 184 -4.08 9.14 -13.38
CA ALA A 184 -3.02 8.31 -12.81
C ALA A 184 -3.29 6.83 -13.09
N MET A 185 -4.53 6.35 -12.89
CA MET A 185 -4.92 4.97 -13.21
C MET A 185 -4.62 4.61 -14.67
N LEU A 186 -5.01 5.47 -15.61
CA LEU A 186 -4.79 5.23 -17.04
C LEU A 186 -3.34 5.41 -17.48
N LYS A 187 -2.57 6.23 -16.78
CA LYS A 187 -1.16 6.44 -17.10
C LYS A 187 -0.30 5.29 -16.59
N HIS A 188 -0.59 4.82 -15.38
CA HIS A 188 0.28 3.90 -14.66
C HIS A 188 -0.20 2.46 -14.70
N HIS A 189 -1.50 2.20 -14.90
CA HIS A 189 -2.08 0.85 -14.86
C HIS A 189 -1.68 0.10 -13.57
N GLN A 190 -1.66 0.82 -12.45
CA GLN A 190 -1.21 0.33 -11.15
C GLN A 190 -2.34 0.41 -10.12
N ALA A 191 -2.31 -0.53 -9.18
CA ALA A 191 -3.18 -0.49 -8.01
C ALA A 191 -2.81 0.74 -7.16
N MET A 192 -3.81 1.31 -6.49
CA MET A 192 -3.64 2.47 -5.61
C MET A 192 -4.30 2.17 -4.27
N SER A 193 -3.67 2.60 -3.17
CA SER A 193 -4.33 2.62 -1.88
C SER A 193 -5.40 3.72 -1.86
N LEU A 194 -6.55 3.42 -1.28
CA LEU A 194 -7.65 4.36 -1.11
C LEU A 194 -7.94 4.52 0.39
N THR A 195 -7.93 5.76 0.86
CA THR A 195 -8.41 6.09 2.20
C THR A 195 -9.84 6.63 2.09
N THR A 196 -10.76 6.03 2.84
CA THR A 196 -12.15 6.49 2.95
C THR A 196 -12.64 6.29 4.37
N ALA A 197 -13.58 7.12 4.81
CA ALA A 197 -14.32 6.84 6.04
C ALA A 197 -15.21 5.60 5.80
N THR A 198 -15.14 4.62 6.70
CA THR A 198 -16.05 3.48 6.70
C THR A 198 -17.37 3.93 7.32
N PRO A 199 -18.50 3.92 6.58
CA PRO A 199 -19.78 4.27 7.16
C PRO A 199 -20.25 3.14 8.08
N TYR A 200 -20.48 3.43 9.35
CA TYR A 200 -21.10 2.50 10.29
C TYR A 200 -22.57 2.87 10.48
N THR A 201 -23.46 1.88 10.35
CA THR A 201 -24.88 2.01 10.70
C THR A 201 -25.16 1.12 11.91
N THR A 202 -25.39 1.73 13.07
CA THR A 202 -25.74 1.00 14.28
C THR A 202 -27.20 0.57 14.23
N HIS A 203 -27.44 -0.74 14.32
CA HIS A 203 -28.78 -1.30 14.46
C HIS A 203 -29.03 -1.69 15.92
N TYR A 204 -30.12 -1.21 16.50
CA TYR A 204 -30.57 -1.64 17.82
C TYR A 204 -31.57 -2.79 17.66
N TYR A 205 -31.23 -3.95 18.19
CA TYR A 205 -32.18 -5.05 18.30
C TYR A 205 -32.97 -4.91 19.61
N PRO A 206 -34.29 -5.15 19.62
CA PRO A 206 -35.04 -5.17 20.87
C PRO A 206 -34.51 -6.30 21.75
N CYS A 207 -34.30 -6.01 23.04
CA CYS A 207 -34.03 -7.05 24.03
C CYS A 207 -35.24 -7.98 24.07
N ILE A 208 -35.11 -9.17 23.50
CA ILE A 208 -36.08 -10.25 23.69
C ILE A 208 -35.73 -10.85 25.05
N GLY A 209 -36.49 -10.47 26.08
CA GLY A 209 -36.28 -10.98 27.45
C GLY A 209 -36.36 -12.52 27.50
N GLU A 210 -35.66 -13.10 28.48
CA GLU A 210 -35.73 -14.54 28.81
C GLU A 210 -37.15 -15.00 29.18
#